data_AF-A0A7C0UED2-F1
#
_entry.id   AF-A0A7C0UED2-F1
#
_cell.length_a   1.000
_cell.length_b   1.000
_cell.length_c   1.000
_cell.angle_alpha   90.00
_cell.angle_beta   90.00
_cell.angle_gamma   90.00
#
_symmetry.space_group_name_H-M   'P 1'
#
loop_
_entity.id
_entity.type
_entity.pdbx_description
1 polymer ?
#
loop_
_entity_poly.entity_id
_entity_poly.type
_entity_poly.pdbx_seq_one_letter_code
_entity_poly.pdbx_strand_id
1 'polypeptide(L)'
;MEKETCTFSYCQKPEVVEVETDLLLIGGGMACCGAAYEAARWASANKLKITMVDKAATDRSGAVAMGLSAINTYIGENKIEDYVRYVRADLMG
;
A
#
# COMPACT_ATOMS: atom_id res chain seq x y z
N MET A 1 -2.46 -33.12 1.34
CA MET A 1 -3.39 -32.44 0.40
C MET A 1 -2.54 -32.00 -0.77
N GLU A 2 -2.71 -32.62 -1.94
CA GLU A 2 -2.00 -32.16 -3.15
C GLU A 2 -2.45 -30.73 -3.46
N LYS A 3 -1.49 -29.87 -3.82
CA LYS A 3 -1.80 -28.48 -4.19
C LYS A 3 -2.48 -28.50 -5.55
N GLU A 4 -3.74 -28.09 -5.63
CA GLU A 4 -4.35 -27.78 -6.91
C GLU A 4 -3.59 -26.61 -7.56
N THR A 5 -3.00 -26.87 -8.72
CA THR A 5 -2.30 -25.85 -9.52
C THR A 5 -3.10 -25.57 -10.78
N CYS A 6 -3.17 -24.30 -11.18
CA CYS A 6 -3.79 -23.91 -12.45
C CYS A 6 -3.05 -24.60 -13.62
N THR A 7 -3.75 -25.47 -14.35
CA THR A 7 -3.23 -26.20 -15.52
C THR A 7 -3.49 -25.49 -16.84
N PHE A 8 -4.06 -24.28 -16.81
CA PHE A 8 -4.46 -23.53 -18.01
C PHE A 8 -5.43 -24.31 -18.92
N SER A 9 -6.27 -25.21 -18.36
CA SER A 9 -7.18 -26.07 -19.16
C SER A 9 -8.21 -25.30 -20.01
N TYR A 10 -8.45 -24.02 -19.69
CA TYR A 10 -9.47 -23.19 -20.34
C TYR A 10 -8.92 -21.87 -20.88
N CYS A 11 -7.61 -21.65 -20.84
CA CYS A 11 -6.98 -20.42 -21.33
C CYS A 11 -5.55 -20.67 -21.81
N GLN A 12 -5.03 -19.80 -22.69
CA GLN A 12 -3.61 -19.86 -23.02
C GLN A 12 -2.78 -19.45 -21.80
N LYS A 13 -1.62 -20.08 -21.64
CA LYS A 13 -0.64 -19.65 -20.64
C LYS A 13 -0.26 -18.19 -20.94
N PRO A 14 -0.42 -17.26 -19.99
CA PRO A 14 -0.08 -15.87 -20.21
C PRO A 14 1.43 -15.72 -20.43
N GLU A 15 1.80 -14.68 -21.15
CA GLU A 15 3.18 -14.24 -21.24
C GLU A 15 3.72 -13.92 -19.83
N VAL A 16 4.98 -14.28 -19.58
CA VAL A 16 5.68 -13.91 -18.36
C VAL A 16 6.47 -12.65 -18.65
N VAL A 17 6.13 -11.57 -17.93
CA VAL A 17 6.85 -10.29 -18.00
C VAL A 17 7.66 -10.11 -16.73
N GLU A 18 8.96 -9.97 -16.87
CA GLU A 18 9.87 -9.69 -15.76
C GLU A 18 10.08 -8.18 -15.64
N VAL A 19 9.92 -7.65 -14.43
CA VAL A 19 10.09 -6.22 -14.13
C VAL A 19 11.12 -6.08 -13.01
N GLU A 20 12.34 -5.70 -13.37
CA GLU A 20 13.40 -5.41 -12.39
C GLU A 20 13.12 -4.07 -11.68
N THR A 21 13.29 -4.04 -10.36
CA THR A 21 13.08 -2.85 -9.53
C THR A 21 13.87 -2.99 -8.22
N ASP A 22 14.27 -1.88 -7.60
CA ASP A 22 14.96 -1.89 -6.31
C ASP A 22 13.97 -1.92 -5.14
N LEU A 23 12.81 -1.28 -5.31
CA LEU A 23 11.72 -1.26 -4.34
C LEU A 23 10.37 -1.47 -5.02
N LEU A 24 9.70 -2.57 -4.66
CA LEU A 24 8.35 -2.89 -5.13
C LEU A 24 7.30 -2.53 -4.07
N LEU A 25 6.35 -1.68 -4.44
CA LEU A 25 5.17 -1.33 -3.65
C LEU A 25 3.95 -2.06 -4.21
N ILE A 26 3.27 -2.84 -3.37
CA ILE A 26 2.11 -3.64 -3.77
C ILE A 26 0.83 -3.02 -3.19
N GLY A 27 0.02 -2.42 -4.06
CA GLY A 27 -1.23 -1.74 -3.77
C GLY A 27 -1.15 -0.22 -3.98
N GLY A 28 -2.18 0.38 -4.57
CA GLY A 28 -2.28 1.83 -4.83
C GLY A 28 -3.01 2.64 -3.75
N GLY A 29 -3.14 2.10 -2.53
CA GLY A 29 -3.87 2.76 -1.44
C GLY A 29 -3.04 3.79 -0.67
N MET A 30 -3.65 4.39 0.35
CA MET A 30 -3.05 5.47 1.17
C MET A 30 -1.62 5.18 1.64
N ALA A 31 -1.36 3.96 2.13
CA ALA A 31 -0.06 3.59 2.67
C ALA A 31 1.05 3.60 1.60
N CYS A 32 0.82 2.94 0.46
CA CYS A 32 1.81 2.87 -0.61
C CYS A 32 1.92 4.19 -1.40
N CYS A 33 0.85 4.98 -1.51
CA CYS A 33 0.94 6.33 -2.08
C CYS A 33 1.87 7.23 -1.24
N GLY A 34 1.78 7.16 0.10
CA GLY A 34 2.72 7.84 0.99
C GLY A 34 4.15 7.30 0.87
N ALA A 35 4.30 5.98 0.80
CA ALA A 35 5.60 5.34 0.61
C ALA A 35 6.24 5.74 -0.73
N ALA A 36 5.48 5.74 -1.83
CA ALA A 36 5.96 6.15 -3.16
C ALA A 36 6.40 7.62 -3.18
N TYR A 37 5.62 8.50 -2.54
CA TYR A 37 5.95 9.91 -2.41
C TYR A 37 7.29 10.12 -1.69
N GLU A 38 7.46 9.51 -0.52
CA GLU A 38 8.69 9.69 0.27
C GLU A 38 9.86 8.97 -0.39
N ALA A 39 9.66 7.75 -0.89
CA ALA A 39 10.72 6.98 -1.54
C ALA A 39 11.27 7.71 -2.78
N ALA A 40 10.42 8.34 -3.59
CA ALA A 40 10.87 9.10 -4.77
C ALA A 40 11.84 10.24 -4.40
N ARG A 41 11.62 10.89 -3.25
CA ARG A 41 12.50 11.95 -2.73
C ARG A 41 13.91 11.44 -2.42
N TRP A 42 14.03 10.26 -1.80
CA TRP A 42 15.31 9.70 -1.36
C TRP A 42 16.01 8.86 -2.44
N ALA A 43 15.25 8.16 -3.28
CA ALA A 43 15.74 7.29 -4.33
C ALA A 43 16.42 8.05 -5.47
N SER A 44 15.97 9.27 -5.76
CA SER A 44 16.47 10.08 -6.89
C SER A 44 17.99 10.30 -6.85
N ALA A 45 18.56 10.58 -5.68
CA ALA A 45 20.01 10.79 -5.52
C ALA A 45 20.83 9.52 -5.77
N ASN A 46 20.23 8.35 -5.49
CA ASN A 46 20.86 7.04 -5.63
C ASN A 46 20.46 6.31 -6.92
N LYS A 47 19.65 6.96 -7.77
CA LYS A 47 19.11 6.39 -9.02
C LYS A 47 18.39 5.04 -8.81
N LEU A 48 17.73 4.86 -7.66
CA LEU A 48 16.98 3.65 -7.36
C LEU A 48 15.65 3.66 -8.12
N LYS A 49 15.31 2.52 -8.72
CA LYS A 49 14.03 2.30 -9.39
C LYS A 49 13.00 1.86 -8.37
N ILE A 50 11.91 2.63 -8.28
CA ILE A 50 10.74 2.30 -7.47
C ILE A 50 9.60 1.94 -8.41
N THR A 51 8.89 0.86 -8.11
CA THR A 51 7.74 0.41 -8.89
C THR A 51 6.55 0.20 -7.97
N MET A 52 5.41 0.81 -8.29
CA MET A 52 4.14 0.57 -7.60
C MET A 52 3.19 -0.16 -8.53
N VAL A 53 2.63 -1.28 -8.05
CA VAL A 53 1.60 -2.04 -8.76
C VAL A 53 0.29 -1.92 -8.01
N ASP A 54 -0.78 -1.65 -8.74
CA ASP A 54 -2.13 -1.67 -8.20
C ASP A 54 -3.04 -2.52 -9.09
N LYS A 55 -3.97 -3.24 -8.48
CA LYS A 55 -4.94 -4.07 -9.20
C LYS A 55 -6.10 -3.26 -9.79
N ALA A 56 -6.30 -2.04 -9.28
CA ALA A 56 -7.34 -1.12 -9.68
C ALA A 56 -6.70 0.11 -10.35
N ALA A 57 -7.40 1.23 -10.37
CA ALA A 57 -6.85 2.52 -10.76
C ALA A 57 -6.54 3.34 -9.49
N THR A 58 -5.29 3.77 -9.33
CA THR A 58 -4.78 4.43 -8.12
C THR A 58 -5.58 5.68 -7.72
N ASP A 59 -6.20 6.36 -8.69
CA ASP A 59 -7.04 7.55 -8.46
C ASP A 59 -8.24 7.29 -7.53
N ARG A 60 -8.78 6.05 -7.54
CA ARG A 60 -9.95 5.64 -6.74
C ARG A 60 -9.81 4.25 -6.13
N SER A 61 -8.59 3.70 -6.03
CA SER A 61 -8.36 2.40 -5.42
C SER A 61 -8.50 2.42 -3.88
N GLY A 62 -8.79 1.26 -3.29
CA GLY A 62 -8.73 1.05 -1.84
C GLY A 62 -9.85 1.70 -1.02
N ALA A 63 -9.61 1.82 0.29
CA ALA A 63 -10.64 2.19 1.27
C ALA A 63 -11.17 3.62 1.15
N VAL A 64 -10.41 4.52 0.50
CA VAL A 64 -10.73 5.94 0.37
C VAL A 64 -11.36 6.26 -0.99
N ALA A 65 -11.80 5.25 -1.74
CA ALA A 65 -12.42 5.40 -3.06
C ALA A 65 -13.56 6.44 -3.08
N MET A 66 -14.42 6.45 -2.06
CA MET A 66 -15.54 7.42 -1.94
C MET A 66 -15.17 8.69 -1.18
N GLY A 67 -13.92 8.81 -0.73
CA GLY A 67 -13.49 9.82 0.24
C GLY A 67 -13.84 9.44 1.68
N LEU A 68 -13.45 10.30 2.61
CA LEU A 68 -13.74 10.21 4.04
C LEU A 68 -14.16 11.59 4.54
N SER A 69 -15.06 11.64 5.52
CA SER A 69 -15.56 12.90 6.09
C SER A 69 -14.67 13.48 7.19
N ALA A 70 -13.66 12.74 7.64
CA ALA A 70 -12.76 13.14 8.73
C ALA A 70 -11.36 12.55 8.55
N ILE A 71 -10.37 13.19 9.18
CA ILE A 71 -9.04 12.64 9.41
C ILE A 71 -9.01 12.19 10.87
N ASN A 72 -9.07 10.88 11.11
CA ASN A 72 -9.24 10.34 12.46
C ASN A 72 -7.97 10.40 13.31
N THR A 73 -6.80 10.58 12.70
CA THR A 73 -5.52 10.70 13.42
C THR A 73 -4.91 12.06 13.15
N TYR A 74 -5.10 12.98 14.09
CA TYR A 74 -4.46 14.29 14.12
C TYR A 74 -4.08 14.65 15.55
N ILE A 75 -2.78 14.70 15.84
CA ILE A 75 -2.29 14.91 17.21
C ILE A 75 -2.56 16.35 17.67
N GLY A 76 -2.31 17.35 16.82
CA GLY A 76 -2.50 18.76 17.15
C GLY A 76 -1.68 19.15 18.39
N GLU A 77 -2.36 19.69 19.40
CA GLU A 77 -1.75 20.10 20.68
C GLU A 77 -1.74 18.97 21.73
N ASN A 78 -2.29 17.80 21.43
CA ASN A 78 -2.30 16.67 22.35
C ASN A 78 -0.89 16.09 22.55
N LYS A 79 -0.65 15.51 23.72
CA LYS A 79 0.62 14.82 24.00
C LYS A 79 0.66 13.48 23.28
N ILE A 80 1.82 13.14 22.72
CA ILE A 80 2.02 11.87 21.99
C ILE A 80 1.81 10.69 22.94
N GLU A 81 2.24 10.81 24.19
CA GLU A 81 2.08 9.78 25.21
C GLU A 81 0.62 9.45 25.49
N ASP A 82 -0.26 10.45 25.40
CA ASP A 82 -1.69 10.26 25.61
C ASP A 82 -2.33 9.53 24.43
N TYR A 83 -1.91 9.82 23.19
CA TYR A 83 -2.34 9.04 22.02
C TYR A 83 -1.91 7.58 22.12
N VAL A 84 -0.67 7.30 22.54
CA VAL A 84 -0.18 5.92 22.72
C VAL A 84 -0.96 5.19 23.81
N ARG A 85 -1.31 5.85 24.92
CA ARG A 85 -2.16 5.29 25.97
C ARG A 85 -3.56 5.00 25.47
N TYR A 86 -4.16 5.94 24.73
CA TYR A 86 -5.47 5.79 24.11
C TYR A 86 -5.50 4.55 23.20
N VAL A 87 -4.58 4.45 22.22
CA VAL A 87 -4.55 3.32 21.27
C VAL A 87 -4.34 1.98 21.97
N ARG A 88 -3.59 1.93 23.07
CA ARG A 88 -3.39 0.69 23.84
C ARG A 88 -4.69 0.17 24.47
N ALA A 89 -5.58 1.07 24.89
CA ALA A 89 -6.87 0.72 25.48
C ALA A 89 -8.00 0.67 24.45
N ASP A 90 -7.75 1.10 23.22
CA ASP A 90 -8.73 1.15 22.15
C ASP A 90 -9.22 -0.27 21.80
N LEU A 91 -10.53 -0.43 21.61
CA LEU A 91 -11.22 -1.72 21.36
C LEU A 91 -11.12 -2.77 22.49
N MET A 92 -10.61 -2.40 23.67
CA MET A 92 -10.76 -3.20 24.88
C MET A 92 -12.09 -2.81 25.55
N GLY A 93 -13.13 -3.61 25.30
CA GLY A 93 -14.50 -3.36 25.79
C GLY A 93 -14.64 -3.24 27.30
#